data_AF-A0A1Q3CPS4-F1
#
_entry.id   AF-A0A1Q3CPS4-F1
#
_cell.length_a   1.000
_cell.length_b   1.000
_cell.length_c   1.000
_cell.angle_alpha   90.00
_cell.angle_beta   90.00
_cell.angle_gamma   90.00
#
_symmetry.space_group_name_H-M   'P 1'
#
loop_
_entity.id
_entity.type
_entity.pdbx_description
1 polymer ?
#
loop_
_entity_poly.entity_id
_entity_poly.type
_entity_poly.pdbx_seq_one_letter_code
_entity_poly.pdbx_strand_id
1 'polypeptide(L)'
;MEVEVKLRIPDSKTHTKLKTLLTPFHINTLNQQNHFFDTPSNHLSSNLAVLRIRLLNNNTRSIVSLKSKPVLIDGVSRVEEDEEDIDPSMAINCINDPSMLNTMDSRVLRRCREEFGVCSEKGFVGLGGFENLRDVYQWRGLKLEVDETKYGFGTCYEIECESEDPDEVKKELEGFLKENGIEYKYSEMTKFAVFRSGKLP
;
A
#
# COMPACT_ATOMS: atom_id res chain seq x y z
N MET A 1 2.44 -13.90 -6.26
CA MET A 1 1.84 -12.74 -6.93
C MET A 1 0.66 -12.35 -6.07
N GLU A 2 0.67 -11.13 -5.54
CA GLU A 2 -0.45 -10.56 -4.79
C GLU A 2 -1.54 -10.15 -5.78
N VAL A 3 -2.80 -10.46 -5.47
CA VAL A 3 -3.96 -10.12 -6.28
C VAL A 3 -5.06 -9.56 -5.37
N GLU A 4 -5.51 -8.35 -5.67
CA GLU A 4 -6.49 -7.67 -4.83
C GLU A 4 -7.50 -6.87 -5.65
N VAL A 5 -8.75 -6.83 -5.20
CA VAL A 5 -9.75 -5.89 -5.68
C VAL A 5 -9.50 -4.55 -4.98
N LYS A 6 -9.46 -3.45 -5.74
CA LYS A 6 -9.24 -2.08 -5.25
C LYS A 6 -10.31 -1.14 -5.79
N LEU A 7 -11.15 -0.63 -4.91
CA LEU A 7 -12.20 0.33 -5.24
C LEU A 7 -11.95 1.64 -4.49
N ARG A 8 -12.14 2.75 -5.20
CA ARG A 8 -12.04 4.09 -4.65
C ARG A 8 -13.37 4.57 -4.12
N ILE A 9 -13.36 5.10 -2.91
CA ILE A 9 -14.51 5.74 -2.26
C ILE A 9 -14.36 7.27 -2.43
N PRO A 10 -15.39 8.00 -2.89
CA PRO A 10 -15.23 9.37 -3.40
C PRO A 10 -14.91 10.39 -2.30
N ASP A 11 -15.44 10.21 -1.10
CA ASP A 11 -15.35 11.20 -0.04
C ASP A 11 -15.46 10.60 1.37
N SER A 12 -15.16 11.45 2.36
CA SER A 12 -15.19 11.10 3.78
C SER A 12 -16.56 10.66 4.28
N LYS A 13 -17.65 11.23 3.74
CA LYS A 13 -19.01 10.91 4.17
C LYS A 13 -19.39 9.50 3.74
N THR A 14 -19.08 9.15 2.49
CA THR A 14 -19.29 7.83 1.91
C THR A 14 -18.42 6.79 2.60
N HIS A 15 -17.15 7.12 2.88
CA HIS A 15 -16.25 6.30 3.68
C HIS A 15 -16.78 6.04 5.10
N THR A 16 -17.27 7.08 5.79
CA THR A 16 -17.86 6.95 7.13
C THR A 16 -19.11 6.06 7.11
N LYS A 17 -19.97 6.21 6.10
CA LYS A 17 -21.14 5.35 5.90
C LYS A 17 -20.74 3.89 5.69
N LEU A 18 -19.73 3.63 4.85
CA LEU A 18 -19.19 2.28 4.62
C LEU A 18 -18.66 1.66 5.91
N LYS A 19 -17.83 2.38 6.66
CA LYS A 19 -17.30 1.92 7.96
C LYS A 19 -18.44 1.61 8.95
N THR A 20 -19.48 2.44 8.99
CA THR A 20 -20.63 2.24 9.86
C THR A 20 -21.33 0.91 9.56
N LEU A 21 -21.55 0.59 8.28
CA LEU A 21 -22.14 -0.67 7.84
C LEU A 21 -21.27 -1.89 8.20
N LEU A 22 -19.94 -1.72 8.15
CA LEU A 22 -18.98 -2.78 8.43
C LEU A 22 -18.65 -2.96 9.92
N THR A 23 -19.11 -2.06 10.81
CA THR A 23 -18.84 -2.10 12.27
C THR A 23 -19.00 -3.50 12.90
N PRO A 24 -20.06 -4.29 12.61
CA PRO A 24 -20.22 -5.62 13.21
C PRO A 24 -19.12 -6.62 12.85
N PHE A 25 -18.33 -6.34 11.81
CA PHE A 25 -17.30 -7.21 11.25
C PHE A 25 -15.88 -6.73 11.57
N HIS A 26 -15.73 -5.66 12.35
CA HIS A 26 -14.42 -5.05 12.62
C HIS A 26 -13.51 -6.00 13.40
N ILE A 27 -12.26 -6.11 12.94
CA ILE A 27 -11.21 -6.90 13.58
C ILE A 27 -10.24 -5.97 14.31
N ASN A 28 -9.64 -5.03 13.58
CA ASN A 28 -8.67 -4.09 14.11
C ASN A 28 -8.52 -2.86 13.22
N THR A 29 -7.80 -1.87 13.75
CA THR A 29 -7.39 -0.66 13.04
C THR A 29 -5.88 -0.55 13.10
N LEU A 30 -5.25 -0.36 11.95
CA LEU A 30 -3.80 -0.27 11.78
C LEU A 30 -3.41 1.16 11.41
N ASN A 31 -2.56 1.77 12.23
CA ASN A 31 -1.90 3.04 11.89
C ASN A 31 -0.63 2.72 11.11
N GLN A 32 -0.56 3.15 9.85
CA GLN A 32 0.56 2.85 8.96
C GLN A 32 1.27 4.15 8.53
N GLN A 33 2.59 4.15 8.58
CA GLN A 33 3.43 5.17 7.95
C GLN A 33 4.24 4.50 6.85
N ASN A 34 4.02 4.92 5.60
CA ASN A 34 4.65 4.33 4.43
C ASN A 34 5.77 5.24 3.94
N HIS A 35 7.03 4.78 4.02
CA HIS A 35 8.22 5.48 3.56
C HIS A 35 8.79 4.78 2.33
N PHE A 36 9.11 5.55 1.29
CA PHE A 36 9.53 5.01 0.01
C PHE A 36 10.95 5.39 -0.33
N PHE A 37 11.63 4.51 -1.05
CA PHE A 37 13.04 4.66 -1.39
C PHE A 37 13.26 4.34 -2.87
N ASP A 38 14.19 5.07 -3.47
CA ASP A 38 14.69 4.82 -4.82
C ASP A 38 16.12 5.35 -4.92
N THR A 39 16.76 5.21 -6.06
CA THR A 39 17.99 5.91 -6.42
C THR A 39 17.69 7.37 -6.79
N PRO A 40 18.69 8.27 -6.76
CA PRO A 40 18.55 9.65 -7.25
C PRO A 40 18.04 9.76 -8.71
N SER A 41 18.26 8.72 -9.51
CA SER A 41 17.82 8.62 -10.91
C SER A 41 16.43 8.00 -11.10
N ASN A 42 15.68 7.69 -10.03
CA ASN A 42 14.40 6.98 -10.07
C ASN A 42 14.49 5.62 -10.80
N HIS A 43 15.60 4.89 -10.60
CA HIS A 43 15.87 3.63 -11.28
C HIS A 43 14.83 2.54 -10.99
N LEU A 44 14.40 2.37 -9.73
CA LEU A 44 13.35 1.41 -9.38
C LEU A 44 12.03 1.79 -10.05
N SER A 45 11.63 3.06 -9.92
CA SER A 45 10.40 3.57 -10.53
C SER A 45 10.39 3.39 -12.06
N SER A 46 11.53 3.61 -12.72
CA SER A 46 11.68 3.43 -14.17
C SER A 46 11.56 1.96 -14.61
N ASN A 47 11.82 1.02 -13.69
CA ASN A 47 11.65 -0.42 -13.89
C ASN A 47 10.36 -0.95 -13.24
N LEU A 48 9.39 -0.07 -12.97
CA LEU A 48 8.09 -0.42 -12.37
C LEU A 48 8.24 -1.18 -11.04
N ALA A 49 9.21 -0.79 -10.23
CA ALA A 49 9.48 -1.33 -8.90
C ALA A 49 9.37 -0.24 -7.82
N VAL A 50 8.90 -0.65 -6.64
CA VAL A 50 8.69 0.23 -5.50
C VAL A 50 9.24 -0.45 -4.26
N LEU A 51 10.26 0.18 -3.65
CA LEU A 51 10.79 -0.22 -2.35
C LEU A 51 10.15 0.64 -1.26
N ARG A 52 9.58 -0.02 -0.25
CA ARG A 52 8.87 0.65 0.85
C ARG A 52 9.24 0.03 2.18
N ILE A 53 9.49 0.89 3.17
CA ILE A 53 9.41 0.54 4.59
C ILE A 53 8.08 1.05 5.13
N ARG A 54 7.32 0.15 5.76
CA ARG A 54 6.07 0.49 6.46
C ARG A 54 6.28 0.34 7.95
N LEU A 55 6.06 1.41 8.71
CA LEU A 55 5.96 1.36 10.17
C LEU A 55 4.49 1.19 10.56
N LEU A 56 4.20 0.29 11.50
CA LEU A 56 2.86 0.02 11.99
C LEU A 56 2.75 0.33 13.49
N ASN A 57 1.57 0.79 13.90
CA ASN A 57 1.13 0.90 15.30
C ASN A 57 2.18 1.59 16.19
N ASN A 58 2.47 2.85 15.91
CA ASN A 58 3.47 3.66 16.63
C ASN A 58 4.86 2.98 16.66
N ASN A 59 5.29 2.47 15.51
CA ASN A 59 6.61 1.87 15.29
C ASN A 59 6.87 0.58 16.09
N THR A 60 5.82 -0.17 16.41
CA THR A 60 5.94 -1.47 17.11
C THR A 60 6.27 -2.63 16.16
N ARG A 61 5.95 -2.48 14.87
CA ARG A 61 6.30 -3.42 13.80
C ARG A 61 6.74 -2.63 12.58
N SER A 62 7.70 -3.17 11.85
CA SER A 62 8.14 -2.62 10.57
C SER A 62 8.32 -3.69 9.52
N ILE A 63 7.89 -3.38 8.31
CA ILE A 63 7.93 -4.30 7.17
C ILE A 63 8.67 -3.59 6.03
N VAL A 64 9.69 -4.23 5.47
CA VAL A 64 10.24 -3.85 4.17
C VAL A 64 9.52 -4.64 3.09
N SER A 65 9.21 -3.97 1.98
CA SER A 65 8.43 -4.54 0.88
C SER A 65 9.01 -4.07 -0.45
N LEU A 66 9.17 -5.00 -1.39
CA LEU A 66 9.50 -4.74 -2.78
C LEU A 66 8.31 -5.20 -3.64
N LYS A 67 7.59 -4.24 -4.22
CA LYS A 67 6.53 -4.49 -5.19
C LYS A 67 7.05 -4.19 -6.59
N SER A 68 6.82 -5.07 -7.56
CA SER A 68 7.29 -4.90 -8.94
C SER A 68 6.28 -5.40 -9.98
N LYS A 69 6.39 -4.85 -11.20
CA LYS A 69 5.54 -5.18 -12.36
C LYS A 69 4.03 -5.08 -12.06
N PRO A 70 3.54 -3.98 -11.47
CA PRO A 70 2.13 -3.82 -11.14
C PRO A 70 1.27 -3.75 -12.40
N VAL A 71 0.11 -4.39 -12.34
CA VAL A 71 -0.98 -4.28 -13.32
C VAL A 71 -2.26 -3.93 -12.56
N LEU A 72 -2.90 -2.82 -12.89
CA LEU A 72 -4.16 -2.37 -12.29
C LEU A 72 -5.16 -2.06 -13.40
N ILE A 73 -6.15 -2.94 -13.55
CA ILE A 73 -7.16 -2.86 -14.62
C ILE A 73 -8.51 -3.25 -14.01
N ASP A 74 -9.55 -2.46 -14.30
CA ASP A 74 -10.95 -2.71 -13.88
C ASP A 74 -11.11 -3.03 -12.39
N GLY A 75 -10.37 -2.29 -11.55
CA GLY A 75 -10.41 -2.41 -10.10
C GLY A 75 -9.71 -3.65 -9.55
N VAL A 76 -8.89 -4.34 -10.34
CA VAL A 76 -8.10 -5.49 -9.86
C VAL A 76 -6.62 -5.22 -10.05
N SER A 77 -5.88 -5.21 -8.94
CA SER A 77 -4.43 -5.06 -8.87
C SER A 77 -3.76 -6.44 -8.85
N ARG A 78 -2.69 -6.58 -9.62
CA ARG A 78 -1.79 -7.74 -9.63
C ARG A 78 -0.37 -7.25 -9.53
N VAL A 79 0.40 -7.76 -8.59
CA VAL A 79 1.78 -7.31 -8.38
C VAL A 79 2.67 -8.43 -7.86
N GLU A 80 3.92 -8.46 -8.32
CA GLU A 80 4.94 -9.29 -7.69
C GLU A 80 5.40 -8.59 -6.41
N GLU A 81 5.00 -9.12 -5.27
CA GLU A 81 5.39 -8.59 -3.97
C GLU A 81 6.28 -9.58 -3.22
N ASP A 82 7.26 -9.02 -2.52
CA ASP A 82 8.03 -9.69 -1.50
C ASP A 82 8.15 -8.79 -0.27
N GLU A 83 7.76 -9.31 0.90
CA GLU A 83 7.77 -8.60 2.17
C GLU A 83 8.60 -9.36 3.22
N GLU A 84 9.20 -8.60 4.13
CA GLU A 84 9.99 -9.12 5.24
C GLU A 84 9.82 -8.21 6.46
N ASP A 85 9.55 -8.82 7.62
CA ASP A 85 9.58 -8.11 8.89
C ASP A 85 11.03 -7.74 9.23
N ILE A 86 11.24 -6.48 9.62
CA ILE A 86 12.55 -5.96 10.03
C ILE A 86 12.45 -5.33 11.41
N ASP A 87 13.58 -5.17 12.08
CA ASP A 87 13.63 -4.51 13.38
C ASP A 87 13.19 -3.03 13.26
N PRO A 88 12.25 -2.54 14.10
CA PRO A 88 11.79 -1.16 14.03
C PRO A 88 12.86 -0.10 14.23
N SER A 89 13.87 -0.36 15.07
CA SER A 89 14.97 0.58 15.26
C SER A 89 15.84 0.67 14.00
N MET A 90 16.09 -0.46 13.34
CA MET A 90 16.78 -0.49 12.04
C MET A 90 15.97 0.23 10.96
N ALA A 91 14.65 0.01 10.91
CA ALA A 91 13.76 0.69 9.98
C ALA A 91 13.81 2.21 10.14
N ILE A 92 13.73 2.71 11.37
CA ILE A 92 13.83 4.14 11.69
C ILE A 92 15.20 4.70 11.29
N ASN A 93 16.28 3.97 11.56
CA ASN A 93 17.63 4.37 11.16
C ASN A 93 17.75 4.48 9.63
N CYS A 94 17.19 3.53 8.87
CA CYS A 94 17.16 3.59 7.41
C CYS A 94 16.29 4.73 6.85
N ILE A 95 15.22 5.12 7.55
CA ILE A 95 14.40 6.27 7.16
C ILE A 95 15.19 7.58 7.34
N ASN A 96 15.95 7.70 8.44
CA ASN A 96 16.76 8.87 8.73
C ASN A 96 18.04 8.93 7.86
N ASP A 97 18.65 7.78 7.60
CA ASP A 97 19.81 7.61 6.73
C ASP A 97 19.56 6.48 5.71
N PRO A 98 19.01 6.81 4.53
CA PRO A 98 18.74 5.84 3.47
C PRO A 98 19.97 5.06 2.99
N SER A 99 21.18 5.55 3.24
CA SER A 99 22.41 4.86 2.83
C SER A 99 22.58 3.52 3.55
N MET A 100 21.97 3.35 4.73
CA MET A 100 21.99 2.11 5.51
C MET A 100 21.28 0.94 4.83
N LEU A 101 20.36 1.21 3.89
CA LEU A 101 19.70 0.17 3.09
C LEU A 101 20.69 -0.63 2.22
N ASN A 102 21.85 -0.05 1.90
CA ASN A 102 22.85 -0.74 1.08
C ASN A 102 23.51 -1.90 1.82
N THR A 103 23.66 -1.79 3.15
CA THR A 103 24.40 -2.74 3.98
C THR A 103 23.50 -3.59 4.87
N MET A 104 22.21 -3.24 4.96
CA MET A 104 21.23 -4.01 5.71
C MET A 104 21.07 -5.42 5.14
N ASP A 105 21.20 -6.40 6.03
CA ASP A 105 20.93 -7.80 5.73
C ASP A 105 19.42 -8.04 5.74
N SER A 106 18.86 -8.20 4.54
CA SER A 106 17.45 -8.43 4.29
C SER A 106 17.33 -9.17 2.98
N ARG A 107 16.47 -10.20 2.97
CA ARG A 107 16.15 -10.96 1.77
C ARG A 107 15.54 -10.06 0.70
N VAL A 108 14.62 -9.18 1.08
CA VAL A 108 13.97 -8.23 0.16
C VAL A 108 14.96 -7.23 -0.42
N LEU A 109 15.85 -6.67 0.41
CA LEU A 109 16.87 -5.72 -0.08
C LEU A 109 17.92 -6.40 -0.95
N ARG A 110 18.31 -7.64 -0.62
CA ARG A 110 19.19 -8.44 -1.48
C ARG A 110 18.56 -8.67 -2.85
N ARG A 111 17.29 -9.09 -2.89
CA ARG A 111 16.52 -9.23 -4.14
C ARG A 111 16.49 -7.91 -4.93
N CYS A 112 16.23 -6.79 -4.26
CA CYS A 112 16.25 -5.46 -4.88
C CYS A 112 17.60 -5.15 -5.57
N ARG A 113 18.72 -5.44 -4.90
CA ARG A 113 20.06 -5.24 -5.45
C ARG A 113 20.37 -6.18 -6.62
N GLU A 114 20.01 -7.45 -6.50
CA GLU A 114 20.29 -8.48 -7.50
C GLU A 114 19.44 -8.30 -8.77
N GLU A 115 18.14 -7.99 -8.63
CA GLU A 115 17.23 -7.85 -9.78
C GLU A 115 17.33 -6.49 -10.47
N PHE A 116 17.59 -5.40 -9.73
CA PHE A 116 17.57 -4.03 -10.26
C PHE A 116 18.95 -3.36 -10.27
N GLY A 117 20.01 -4.06 -9.89
CA GLY A 117 21.39 -3.54 -9.98
C GLY A 117 21.65 -2.30 -9.13
N VAL A 118 20.87 -2.06 -8.07
CA VAL A 118 21.02 -0.88 -7.21
C VAL A 118 22.21 -1.07 -6.27
N CYS A 119 23.42 -0.81 -6.78
CA CYS A 119 24.67 -0.96 -6.02
C CYS A 119 25.51 0.34 -5.96
N SER A 120 25.70 0.79 -4.70
CA SER A 120 26.85 1.50 -4.11
C SER A 120 27.29 2.90 -4.55
N GLU A 121 27.23 3.35 -5.81
CA GLU A 121 27.89 4.64 -6.14
C GLU A 121 27.08 5.89 -5.77
N LYS A 122 25.74 5.83 -5.85
CA LYS A 122 24.85 6.95 -5.48
C LYS A 122 23.89 6.64 -4.33
N GLY A 123 23.83 5.38 -3.89
CA GLY A 123 22.98 4.90 -2.81
C GLY A 123 21.47 5.07 -3.04
N PHE A 124 20.70 4.69 -2.03
CA PHE A 124 19.28 5.02 -1.94
C PHE A 124 19.08 6.45 -1.41
N VAL A 125 17.96 7.04 -1.78
CA VAL A 125 17.41 8.27 -1.20
C VAL A 125 16.00 8.02 -0.70
N GLY A 126 15.61 8.72 0.36
CA GLY A 126 14.25 8.73 0.86
C GLY A 126 13.39 9.63 -0.02
N LEU A 127 12.29 9.10 -0.56
CA LEU A 127 11.32 9.87 -1.34
C LEU A 127 10.28 10.58 -0.46
N GLY A 128 10.33 10.36 0.85
CA GLY A 128 9.26 10.72 1.77
C GLY A 128 8.19 9.62 1.85
N GLY A 129 6.99 10.01 2.25
CA GLY A 129 5.95 9.06 2.58
C GLY A 129 4.59 9.69 2.86
N PHE A 130 3.67 8.84 3.28
CA PHE A 130 2.31 9.23 3.69
C PHE A 130 1.78 8.30 4.77
N GLU A 131 0.78 8.78 5.49
CA GLU A 131 0.07 7.99 6.51
C GLU A 131 -1.14 7.29 5.91
N ASN A 132 -1.46 6.12 6.44
CA ASN A 132 -2.66 5.39 6.10
C ASN A 132 -3.29 4.79 7.35
N LEU A 133 -4.57 5.08 7.58
CA LEU A 133 -5.37 4.42 8.61
C LEU A 133 -6.16 3.30 7.93
N ARG A 134 -5.88 2.05 8.31
CA ARG A 134 -6.53 0.88 7.72
C ARG A 134 -7.42 0.19 8.74
N ASP A 135 -8.71 0.14 8.48
CA ASP A 135 -9.64 -0.69 9.23
C ASP A 135 -9.79 -2.04 8.53
N VAL A 136 -9.61 -3.12 9.29
CA VAL A 136 -9.73 -4.49 8.77
C VAL A 136 -11.01 -5.12 9.27
N TYR A 137 -11.74 -5.77 8.36
CA TYR A 137 -13.02 -6.40 8.65
C TYR A 137 -13.05 -7.86 8.16
N GLN A 138 -13.71 -8.74 8.92
CA GLN A 138 -14.02 -10.10 8.51
C GLN A 138 -15.47 -10.17 8.04
N TRP A 139 -15.69 -10.00 6.74
CA TRP A 139 -17.03 -9.92 6.14
C TRP A 139 -17.25 -11.07 5.17
N ARG A 140 -18.24 -11.93 5.43
CA ARG A 140 -18.60 -13.08 4.58
C ARG A 140 -17.42 -14.02 4.24
N GLY A 141 -16.50 -14.21 5.17
CA GLY A 141 -15.29 -15.02 4.93
C GLY A 141 -14.16 -14.27 4.22
N LEU A 142 -14.39 -13.03 3.78
CA LEU A 142 -13.41 -12.16 3.15
C LEU A 142 -12.77 -11.21 4.18
N LYS A 143 -11.51 -10.85 3.93
CA LYS A 143 -10.77 -9.84 4.68
C LYS A 143 -10.82 -8.53 3.90
N LEU A 144 -11.68 -7.61 4.35
CA LEU A 144 -11.78 -6.28 3.75
C LEU A 144 -10.84 -5.32 4.46
N GLU A 145 -10.15 -4.49 3.70
CA GLU A 145 -9.27 -3.45 4.20
C GLU A 145 -9.80 -2.10 3.71
N VAL A 146 -10.32 -1.28 4.63
CA VAL A 146 -10.86 0.05 4.33
C VAL A 146 -9.84 1.09 4.74
N ASP A 147 -9.38 1.87 3.78
CA ASP A 147 -8.26 2.77 3.92
C ASP A 147 -8.69 4.24 3.91
N GLU A 148 -8.11 5.00 4.84
CA GLU A 148 -8.03 6.45 4.80
C GLU A 148 -6.56 6.86 4.66
N THR A 149 -6.18 7.23 3.43
CA THR A 149 -4.80 7.63 3.10
C THR A 149 -4.64 9.13 3.14
N LYS A 150 -3.75 9.62 4.00
CA LYS A 150 -3.48 11.05 4.23
C LYS A 150 -2.19 11.46 3.55
N TYR A 151 -2.32 12.19 2.46
CA TYR A 151 -1.19 12.84 1.77
C TYR A 151 -1.05 14.29 2.23
N GLY A 152 0.08 14.93 1.91
CA GLY A 152 0.27 16.36 2.16
C GLY A 152 -0.68 17.28 1.37
N PHE A 153 -1.33 16.76 0.32
CA PHE A 153 -2.23 17.50 -0.59
C PHE A 153 -3.70 17.07 -0.48
N GLY A 154 -4.05 16.21 0.48
CA GLY A 154 -5.43 15.77 0.72
C GLY A 154 -5.55 14.31 1.11
N THR A 155 -6.79 13.84 1.23
CA THR A 155 -7.11 12.48 1.70
C THR A 155 -7.80 11.68 0.59
N CYS A 156 -7.42 10.42 0.43
CA CYS A 156 -8.13 9.45 -0.41
C CYS A 156 -8.69 8.32 0.44
N TYR A 157 -9.74 7.68 -0.08
CA TYR A 157 -10.43 6.57 0.56
C TYR A 157 -10.51 5.40 -0.40
N GLU A 158 -10.19 4.21 0.07
CA GLU A 158 -10.22 2.99 -0.73
C GLU A 158 -10.78 1.83 0.09
N ILE A 159 -11.31 0.83 -0.60
CA ILE A 159 -11.58 -0.50 -0.03
C ILE A 159 -10.85 -1.53 -0.88
N GLU A 160 -10.09 -2.38 -0.20
CA GLU A 160 -9.25 -3.41 -0.78
C GLU A 160 -9.68 -4.79 -0.26
N CYS A 161 -9.56 -5.81 -1.10
CA CYS A 161 -9.73 -7.21 -0.70
C CYS A 161 -8.80 -8.10 -1.51
N GLU A 162 -7.81 -8.70 -0.84
CA GLU A 162 -6.93 -9.71 -1.43
C GLU A 162 -7.71 -11.01 -1.66
N SER A 163 -7.56 -11.62 -2.84
CA SER A 163 -8.25 -12.87 -3.20
C SER A 163 -7.59 -13.58 -4.37
N GLU A 164 -7.59 -14.91 -4.34
CA GLU A 164 -7.23 -15.76 -5.48
C GLU A 164 -8.32 -15.74 -6.59
N ASP A 165 -9.57 -15.42 -6.21
CA ASP A 165 -10.70 -15.21 -7.12
C ASP A 165 -11.16 -13.74 -7.05
N PRO A 166 -10.47 -12.82 -7.75
CA PRO A 166 -10.80 -11.40 -7.70
C PRO A 166 -12.11 -11.06 -8.41
N ASP A 167 -12.56 -11.87 -9.38
CA ASP A 167 -13.76 -11.55 -10.15
C ASP A 167 -15.03 -11.80 -9.33
N GLU A 168 -15.12 -12.91 -8.60
CA GLU A 168 -16.25 -13.16 -7.71
C GLU A 168 -16.24 -12.21 -6.52
N VAL A 169 -15.08 -11.97 -5.89
CA VAL A 169 -14.95 -11.01 -4.79
C VAL A 169 -15.34 -9.60 -5.22
N LYS A 170 -14.91 -9.17 -6.43
CA LYS A 170 -15.30 -7.87 -6.97
C LYS A 170 -16.81 -7.80 -7.14
N LYS A 171 -17.43 -8.82 -7.72
CA LYS A 171 -18.89 -8.87 -7.90
C LYS A 171 -19.65 -8.80 -6.56
N GLU A 172 -19.20 -9.55 -5.55
CA GLU A 172 -19.79 -9.49 -4.21
C GLU A 172 -19.65 -8.12 -3.57
N LEU A 173 -18.45 -7.52 -3.65
CA LEU A 173 -18.17 -6.23 -3.06
C LEU A 173 -18.96 -5.11 -3.75
N GLU A 174 -19.00 -5.12 -5.08
CA GLU A 174 -19.82 -4.17 -5.85
C GLU A 174 -21.31 -4.32 -5.54
N GLY A 175 -21.81 -5.54 -5.41
CA GLY A 175 -23.20 -5.82 -5.03
C GLY A 175 -23.51 -5.21 -3.66
N PHE A 176 -22.67 -5.49 -2.66
CA PHE A 176 -22.80 -4.92 -1.32
C PHE A 176 -22.79 -3.39 -1.32
N LEU A 177 -21.86 -2.77 -2.06
CA LEU A 177 -21.77 -1.31 -2.15
C LEU A 177 -23.04 -0.71 -2.82
N LYS A 178 -23.50 -1.29 -3.93
CA LYS A 178 -24.70 -0.85 -4.64
C LYS A 178 -25.96 -0.97 -3.79
N GLU A 179 -26.18 -2.13 -3.15
CA GLU A 179 -27.34 -2.39 -2.28
C GLU A 179 -27.44 -1.38 -1.12
N ASN A 180 -26.29 -0.93 -0.61
CA ASN A 180 -26.23 0.02 0.50
C ASN A 180 -26.11 1.49 0.05
N GLY A 181 -26.15 1.76 -1.26
CA GLY A 181 -25.98 3.10 -1.81
C GLY A 181 -24.65 3.74 -1.41
N ILE A 182 -23.56 2.97 -1.52
CA ILE A 182 -22.18 3.43 -1.36
C ILE A 182 -21.62 3.68 -2.76
N GLU A 183 -21.34 4.93 -3.07
CA GLU A 183 -20.69 5.31 -4.32
C GLU A 183 -19.23 4.83 -4.34
N TYR A 184 -18.78 4.30 -5.48
CA TYR A 184 -17.40 3.88 -5.67
C TYR A 184 -16.99 4.04 -7.14
N LYS A 185 -15.68 3.99 -7.38
CA LYS A 185 -15.05 3.85 -8.70
C LYS A 185 -13.98 2.78 -8.65
N TYR A 186 -13.54 2.26 -9.79
CA TYR A 186 -12.32 1.46 -9.83
C TYR A 186 -11.10 2.34 -9.54
N SER A 187 -10.19 1.86 -8.70
CA SER A 187 -8.91 2.54 -8.51
C SER A 187 -8.09 2.40 -9.80
N GLU A 188 -7.65 3.53 -10.36
CA GLU A 188 -6.80 3.58 -11.57
C GLU A 188 -5.33 3.81 -11.25
N MET A 189 -5.03 4.23 -10.00
CA MET A 189 -3.68 4.54 -9.53
C MET A 189 -3.43 3.86 -8.18
N THR A 190 -2.19 3.42 -7.96
CA THR A 190 -1.76 2.97 -6.63
C THR A 190 -1.57 4.17 -5.70
N LYS A 191 -1.66 3.96 -4.38
CA LYS A 191 -1.36 5.00 -3.38
C LYS A 191 0.03 5.65 -3.59
N PHE A 192 1.03 4.86 -3.99
CA PHE A 192 2.36 5.38 -4.32
C PHE A 192 2.34 6.25 -5.58
N ALA A 193 1.63 5.85 -6.63
CA ALA A 193 1.50 6.66 -7.84
C ALA A 193 0.79 8.01 -7.55
N VAL A 194 -0.25 7.99 -6.71
CA VAL A 194 -0.93 9.21 -6.24
C VAL A 194 0.04 10.11 -5.48
N PHE A 195 0.76 9.56 -4.50
CA PHE A 195 1.79 10.27 -3.76
C PHE A 195 2.83 10.95 -4.67
N ARG A 196 3.36 10.21 -5.66
CA ARG A 196 4.35 10.75 -6.60
C ARG A 196 3.77 11.81 -7.54
N SER A 197 2.47 11.78 -7.82
CA SER A 197 1.81 12.78 -8.67
C SER A 197 1.62 14.14 -7.99
N GLY A 198 1.63 14.18 -6.65
CA GLY A 198 1.47 15.43 -5.89
C GLY A 198 0.05 16.02 -5.92
N LYS A 199 -0.95 15.28 -6.40
CA LYS A 199 -2.34 15.73 -6.50
C LYS A 199 -3.33 14.59 -6.27
N LEU A 200 -4.55 14.93 -5.90
CA LEU A 200 -5.63 13.95 -5.80
C LEU A 200 -5.99 13.41 -7.20
N PRO A 201 -6.28 12.11 -7.33
CA PRO A 201 -6.72 11.51 -8.58
C PRO A 201 -8.18 11.83 -8.89
#